data_AF-A0A6J8E5H4-F1
#
_entry.id   AF-A0A6J8E5H4-F1
#
_cell.length_a   1.000
_cell.length_b   1.000
_cell.length_c   1.000
_cell.angle_alpha   90.00
_cell.angle_beta   90.00
_cell.angle_gamma   90.00
#
_symmetry.space_group_name_H-M   'P 1'
#
loop_
_entity.id
_entity.type
_entity.pdbx_description
1 polymer ?
#
loop_
_entity_poly.entity_id
_entity_poly.type
_entity_poly.pdbx_seq_one_letter_code
_entity_poly.pdbx_strand_id
1 'polypeptide(L)'
;MDPSADRFLEWLLEKYPERDERMTSELQTLKRKLKEFNESDDDELVQELERVENKKPKLEYSCDICGQQFHQKYNKNQHMKSHFATFVCGKCGKSFSRDNTRKTHEKNDFFAETKIEVQQELKARREKIRDIKWYLNVRVEMERNIDDGRKEKVTPHFRSKAYTSLENDDNEHNLNDAFQKMNASLEEFIHKGSNWVVKKIIEFRDFHKSMRVGFTIYADFEALARKVDTCLPNPNTSSTTHQTKFDACGYAYQVICTNNNYTKPPVVFRGYNAVEHFFESMFKEEEYIQSIYGDIEPLIMTDETENLFKKTTNCYMCNCMFTDNLIKVRDHSHIGVSGDKNSTNYSNYRGAACVPIKEFIGLRPKMYSLVYDVGDDCREKRTAKGIAKCAVEKQIRHLHYKQCLFHNRMTLNDMNLIRSDNHILFINKVRKTGLCNFDDKRFWKNLVQSYAYGHYKIPFVQKCCNVYC
;
A
#
# COMPACT_ATOMS: atom_id res chain seq x y z
N MET A 1 43.61 16.02 -2.21
CA MET A 1 43.51 14.87 -3.14
C MET A 1 44.24 15.28 -4.39
N ASP A 2 45.26 14.52 -4.77
CA ASP A 2 46.17 14.84 -5.86
C ASP A 2 45.42 14.80 -7.21
N PRO A 3 45.49 15.87 -8.04
CA PRO A 3 44.91 15.91 -9.39
C PRO A 3 45.30 14.74 -10.31
N SER A 4 46.40 14.04 -10.01
CA SER A 4 46.86 12.88 -10.79
C SER A 4 45.93 11.65 -10.69
N ALA A 5 45.39 11.39 -9.49
CA ALA A 5 44.57 10.23 -9.20
C ALA A 5 43.15 10.34 -9.79
N ASP A 6 42.57 11.54 -9.78
CA ASP A 6 41.27 11.81 -10.38
C ASP A 6 41.34 11.74 -11.92
N ARG A 7 42.42 12.25 -12.52
CA ARG A 7 42.68 12.12 -13.97
C ARG A 7 42.86 10.66 -14.40
N PHE A 8 43.48 9.85 -13.55
CA PHE A 8 43.66 8.41 -13.78
C PHE A 8 42.34 7.64 -13.66
N LEU A 9 41.48 8.01 -12.72
CA LEU A 9 40.13 7.47 -12.57
C LEU A 9 39.21 7.84 -13.74
N GLU A 10 39.29 9.07 -14.22
CA GLU A 10 38.57 9.52 -15.42
C GLU A 10 39.04 8.75 -16.66
N TRP A 11 40.36 8.60 -16.86
CA TRP A 11 40.92 7.81 -17.96
C TRP A 11 40.48 6.33 -17.91
N LEU A 12 40.44 5.73 -16.71
CA LEU A 12 39.96 4.35 -16.52
C LEU A 12 38.47 4.21 -16.84
N LEU A 13 37.64 5.19 -16.46
CA LEU A 13 36.21 5.17 -16.75
C LEU A 13 35.92 5.40 -18.24
N GLU A 14 36.76 6.20 -18.91
CA GLU A 14 36.66 6.47 -20.34
C GLU A 14 37.11 5.26 -21.19
N LYS A 15 38.14 4.53 -20.76
CA LYS A 15 38.69 3.37 -21.48
C LYS A 15 37.90 2.07 -21.33
N TYR A 16 37.13 1.89 -20.24
CA TYR A 16 36.42 0.63 -19.93
C TYR A 16 34.91 0.82 -19.63
N PRO A 17 34.09 1.16 -20.65
CA PRO A 17 32.67 1.50 -20.44
C PRO A 17 31.73 0.28 -20.27
N GLU A 18 32.11 -0.93 -20.66
CA GLU A 18 31.23 -2.11 -20.61
C GLU A 18 31.66 -3.16 -19.57
N ARG A 19 30.71 -3.50 -18.69
CA ARG A 19 30.89 -4.25 -17.43
C ARG A 19 30.89 -5.77 -17.65
N ASP A 20 32.05 -6.40 -17.41
CA ASP A 20 32.17 -7.84 -17.12
C ASP A 20 32.41 -8.00 -15.60
N GLU A 21 31.63 -8.87 -14.93
CA GLU A 21 31.65 -9.07 -13.47
C GLU A 21 33.05 -9.46 -12.93
N ARG A 22 33.87 -10.16 -13.73
CA ARG A 22 35.23 -10.57 -13.33
C ARG A 22 36.24 -9.42 -13.29
N MET A 23 36.13 -8.48 -14.23
CA MET A 23 37.01 -7.30 -14.29
C MET A 23 36.75 -6.34 -13.12
N THR A 24 35.50 -6.29 -12.62
CA THR A 24 35.11 -5.42 -11.51
C THR A 24 35.81 -5.75 -10.18
N SER A 25 36.08 -7.02 -9.87
CA SER A 25 36.74 -7.38 -8.60
C SER A 25 38.23 -7.02 -8.59
N GLU A 26 38.91 -7.17 -9.74
CA GLU A 26 40.32 -6.79 -9.88
C GLU A 26 40.47 -5.25 -9.90
N LEU A 27 39.57 -4.53 -10.59
CA LEU A 27 39.48 -3.07 -10.55
C LEU A 27 39.17 -2.51 -9.15
N GLN A 28 38.31 -3.17 -8.38
CA GLN A 28 38.04 -2.80 -6.99
C GLN A 28 39.25 -3.02 -6.09
N THR A 29 40.04 -4.07 -6.36
CA THR A 29 41.28 -4.36 -5.64
C THR A 29 42.35 -3.32 -5.94
N LEU A 30 42.49 -2.91 -7.22
CA LEU A 30 43.40 -1.82 -7.62
C LEU A 30 42.97 -0.47 -7.03
N LYS A 31 41.67 -0.14 -7.05
CA LYS A 31 41.13 1.07 -6.40
C LYS A 31 41.38 1.12 -4.89
N ARG A 32 41.42 -0.05 -4.23
CA ARG A 32 41.76 -0.16 -2.81
C ARG A 32 43.26 0.08 -2.57
N LYS A 33 44.13 -0.53 -3.36
CA LYS A 33 45.59 -0.33 -3.28
C LYS A 33 45.99 1.13 -3.58
N LEU A 34 45.36 1.78 -4.57
CA LEU A 34 45.58 3.20 -4.90
C LEU A 34 45.17 4.17 -3.77
N LYS A 35 44.26 3.76 -2.88
CA LYS A 35 43.85 4.56 -1.72
C LYS A 35 44.84 4.50 -0.55
N GLU A 36 45.80 3.56 -0.58
CA GLU A 36 46.70 3.25 0.52
C GLU A 36 48.17 3.68 0.25
N PHE A 37 48.46 4.35 -0.87
CA PHE A 37 49.84 4.59 -1.31
C PHE A 37 50.38 6.01 -1.02
N ASN A 38 51.60 6.05 -0.46
CA ASN A 38 52.50 7.22 -0.34
C ASN A 38 53.64 7.10 -1.38
N GLU A 39 54.17 8.25 -1.79
CA GLU A 39 54.99 8.55 -2.98
C GLU A 39 56.37 7.85 -3.15
N SER A 40 56.51 6.51 -3.14
CA SER A 40 57.85 5.91 -3.41
C SER A 40 58.00 4.64 -4.24
N ASP A 41 56.95 3.99 -4.75
CA ASP A 41 57.13 2.77 -5.58
C ASP A 41 56.41 2.86 -6.93
N ASP A 42 56.97 3.62 -7.87
CA ASP A 42 56.48 3.68 -9.26
C ASP A 42 56.76 2.38 -10.04
N ASP A 43 57.83 1.65 -9.72
CA ASP A 43 58.25 0.45 -10.47
C ASP A 43 57.37 -0.79 -10.23
N GLU A 44 56.79 -0.95 -9.03
CA GLU A 44 55.91 -2.10 -8.72
C GLU A 44 54.54 -1.95 -9.40
N LEU A 45 53.99 -0.72 -9.45
CA LEU A 45 52.74 -0.41 -10.14
C LEU A 45 52.86 -0.62 -11.66
N VAL A 46 53.99 -0.23 -12.27
CA VAL A 46 54.25 -0.45 -13.69
C VAL A 46 54.31 -1.94 -14.02
N GLN A 47 54.98 -2.76 -13.21
CA GLN A 47 55.03 -4.22 -13.41
C GLN A 47 53.67 -4.90 -13.23
N GLU A 48 52.85 -4.43 -12.28
CA GLU A 48 51.50 -4.95 -12.05
C GLU A 48 50.55 -4.55 -13.21
N LEU A 49 50.71 -3.34 -13.76
CA LEU A 49 49.99 -2.86 -14.95
C LEU A 49 50.35 -3.66 -16.20
N GLU A 50 51.64 -3.95 -16.43
CA GLU A 50 52.10 -4.80 -17.53
C GLU A 50 51.56 -6.23 -17.42
N ARG A 51 51.42 -6.77 -16.19
CA ARG A 51 50.76 -8.07 -15.94
C ARG A 51 49.26 -8.05 -16.26
N VAL A 52 48.57 -6.94 -15.99
CA VAL A 52 47.15 -6.77 -16.31
C VAL A 52 46.94 -6.61 -17.81
N GLU A 53 47.78 -5.83 -18.49
CA GLU A 53 47.74 -5.70 -19.96
C GLU A 53 48.00 -7.04 -20.67
N ASN A 54 48.95 -7.84 -20.18
CA ASN A 54 49.28 -9.15 -20.74
C ASN A 54 48.24 -10.26 -20.44
N LYS A 55 47.29 -10.02 -19.50
CA LYS A 55 46.15 -10.91 -19.23
C LYS A 55 44.91 -10.58 -20.05
N LYS A 56 44.94 -9.55 -20.90
CA LYS A 56 43.81 -9.16 -21.74
C LYS A 56 43.41 -10.33 -22.66
N PRO A 57 42.17 -10.85 -22.57
CA PRO A 57 41.73 -11.89 -23.49
C PRO A 57 41.64 -11.27 -24.89
N LYS A 58 42.34 -11.87 -25.86
CA LYS A 58 42.40 -11.38 -27.24
C LYS A 58 40.98 -11.33 -27.82
N LEU A 59 40.56 -10.14 -28.24
CA LEU A 59 39.25 -9.86 -28.82
C LEU A 59 39.25 -10.33 -30.29
N GLU A 60 39.04 -11.62 -30.51
CA GLU A 60 39.14 -12.25 -31.84
C GLU A 60 37.82 -12.27 -32.63
N TYR A 61 36.68 -11.96 -32.00
CA TYR A 61 35.37 -12.12 -32.62
C TYR A 61 34.65 -10.77 -32.76
N SER A 62 34.65 -10.18 -33.95
CA SER A 62 33.91 -8.95 -34.25
C SER A 62 32.49 -9.23 -34.76
N CYS A 63 31.53 -8.40 -34.36
CA CYS A 63 30.19 -8.40 -34.92
C CYS A 63 30.19 -7.76 -36.32
N ASP A 64 29.62 -8.46 -37.30
CA ASP A 64 29.66 -8.04 -38.69
C ASP A 64 28.63 -6.94 -39.02
N ILE A 65 27.74 -6.62 -38.07
CA ILE A 65 26.68 -5.60 -38.22
C ILE A 65 27.08 -4.27 -37.55
N CYS A 66 27.61 -4.30 -36.32
CA CYS A 66 27.97 -3.09 -35.57
C CYS A 66 29.46 -2.93 -35.25
N GLY A 67 30.30 -3.91 -35.61
CA GLY A 67 31.75 -3.86 -35.36
C GLY A 67 32.17 -4.14 -33.92
N GLN A 68 31.24 -4.35 -32.98
CA GLN A 68 31.57 -4.63 -31.57
C GLN A 68 32.39 -5.92 -31.43
N GLN A 69 33.46 -5.89 -30.64
CA GLN A 69 34.40 -7.00 -30.50
C GLN A 69 34.17 -7.81 -29.22
N PHE A 70 34.33 -9.12 -29.30
CA PHE A 70 34.09 -10.08 -28.22
C PHE A 70 35.28 -11.03 -28.07
N HIS A 71 35.57 -11.42 -26.83
CA HIS A 71 36.69 -12.31 -26.50
C HIS A 71 36.34 -13.79 -26.67
N GLN A 72 35.05 -14.13 -26.80
CA GLN A 72 34.56 -15.48 -27.02
C GLN A 72 33.50 -15.49 -28.13
N LYS A 73 33.57 -16.53 -28.98
CA LYS A 73 32.56 -16.80 -30.03
C LYS A 73 31.15 -16.92 -29.47
N TYR A 74 31.00 -17.51 -28.28
CA TYR A 74 29.70 -17.63 -27.59
C TYR A 74 29.07 -16.26 -27.31
N ASN A 75 29.86 -15.30 -26.84
CA ASN A 75 29.38 -13.94 -26.53
C ASN A 75 29.03 -13.17 -27.81
N LYS A 76 29.85 -13.25 -28.88
CA LYS A 76 29.46 -12.74 -30.21
C LYS A 76 28.13 -13.35 -30.66
N ASN A 77 27.96 -14.67 -30.56
CA ASN A 77 26.74 -15.35 -30.99
C ASN A 77 25.51 -14.98 -30.17
N GLN A 78 25.66 -14.73 -28.86
CA GLN A 78 24.56 -14.19 -28.03
C GLN A 78 24.25 -12.74 -28.39
N HIS A 79 25.27 -11.91 -28.60
CA HIS A 79 25.12 -10.54 -29.08
C HIS A 79 24.45 -10.49 -30.46
N MET A 80 24.76 -11.40 -31.40
CA MET A 80 24.08 -11.47 -32.70
C MET A 80 22.56 -11.63 -32.57
N LYS A 81 22.06 -12.24 -31.48
CA LYS A 81 20.60 -12.31 -31.22
C LYS A 81 19.98 -10.97 -30.85
N SER A 82 20.78 -9.98 -30.44
CA SER A 82 20.32 -8.60 -30.20
C SER A 82 20.12 -7.83 -31.50
N HIS A 83 20.88 -8.11 -32.56
CA HIS A 83 20.63 -7.57 -33.90
C HIS A 83 19.32 -8.08 -34.50
N PHE A 84 18.93 -9.30 -34.13
CA PHE A 84 17.64 -9.88 -34.50
C PHE A 84 16.59 -9.79 -33.36
N ALA A 85 16.84 -8.98 -32.33
CA ALA A 85 15.89 -8.77 -31.25
C ALA A 85 14.66 -8.03 -31.77
N THR A 86 13.50 -8.69 -31.73
CA THR A 86 12.23 -8.18 -32.24
C THR A 86 11.50 -7.26 -31.27
N PHE A 87 11.99 -7.11 -30.04
CA PHE A 87 11.31 -6.36 -28.98
C PHE A 87 12.13 -5.15 -28.53
N VAL A 88 11.79 -3.99 -29.08
CA VAL A 88 12.42 -2.69 -28.76
C VAL A 88 11.58 -1.95 -27.73
N CYS A 89 12.22 -1.38 -26.71
CA CYS A 89 11.59 -0.47 -25.76
C CYS A 89 11.24 0.85 -26.45
N GLY A 90 9.96 1.21 -26.45
CA GLY A 90 9.47 2.41 -27.14
C GLY A 90 9.95 3.74 -26.52
N LYS A 91 10.45 3.71 -25.27
CA LYS A 91 10.95 4.91 -24.57
C LYS A 91 12.45 5.14 -24.79
N CYS A 92 13.28 4.14 -24.54
CA CYS A 92 14.74 4.29 -24.55
C CYS A 92 15.43 3.67 -25.78
N GLY A 93 14.69 2.99 -26.66
CA GLY A 93 15.21 2.38 -27.90
C GLY A 93 16.06 1.12 -27.70
N LYS A 94 16.20 0.61 -26.47
CA LYS A 94 16.95 -0.63 -26.20
C LYS A 94 16.24 -1.85 -26.78
N SER A 95 17.01 -2.74 -27.39
CA SER A 95 16.52 -3.99 -28.00
C SER A 95 16.70 -5.18 -27.05
N PHE A 96 15.68 -6.03 -26.95
CA PHE A 96 15.66 -7.19 -26.06
C PHE A 96 15.35 -8.47 -26.83
N SER A 97 16.07 -9.54 -26.51
CA SER A 97 15.89 -10.86 -27.13
C SER A 97 14.55 -11.54 -26.79
N ARG A 98 13.84 -11.06 -25.77
CA ARG A 98 12.55 -11.60 -25.31
C ARG A 98 11.60 -10.46 -24.89
N ASP A 99 10.31 -10.60 -25.23
CA ASP A 99 9.28 -9.62 -24.87
C ASP A 99 9.13 -9.41 -23.35
N ASN A 100 9.18 -10.50 -22.57
CA ASN A 100 9.10 -10.40 -21.11
C ASN A 100 10.25 -9.58 -20.50
N THR A 101 11.46 -9.68 -21.06
CA THR A 101 12.62 -8.91 -20.58
C THR A 101 12.43 -7.43 -20.87
N ARG A 102 11.93 -7.08 -22.06
CA ARG A 102 11.56 -5.70 -22.40
C ARG A 102 10.48 -5.15 -21.45
N LYS A 103 9.41 -5.91 -21.22
CA LYS A 103 8.30 -5.49 -20.35
C LYS A 103 8.75 -5.27 -18.90
N THR A 104 9.65 -6.12 -18.39
CA THR A 104 10.25 -5.92 -17.06
C THR A 104 11.12 -4.67 -17.01
N HIS A 105 11.87 -4.38 -18.08
CA HIS A 105 12.63 -3.14 -18.19
C HIS A 105 11.72 -1.90 -18.23
N GLU A 106 10.70 -1.87 -19.08
CA GLU A 106 9.72 -0.77 -19.15
C GLU A 106 9.01 -0.54 -17.80
N LYS A 107 8.70 -1.62 -17.08
CA LYS A 107 8.15 -1.56 -15.71
C LYS A 107 9.14 -0.88 -14.74
N ASN A 108 10.39 -1.31 -14.73
CA ASN A 108 11.39 -0.81 -13.79
C ASN A 108 11.75 0.66 -14.09
N ASP A 109 11.89 1.00 -15.37
CA ASP A 109 12.13 2.38 -15.82
C ASP A 109 10.97 3.29 -15.40
N PHE A 110 9.72 2.84 -15.58
CA PHE A 110 8.55 3.58 -15.09
C PHE A 110 8.62 3.88 -13.59
N PHE A 111 8.95 2.87 -12.77
CA PHE A 111 9.04 3.08 -11.31
C PHE A 111 10.22 3.98 -10.93
N ALA A 112 11.33 3.93 -11.65
CA ALA A 112 12.48 4.81 -11.45
C ALA A 112 12.13 6.28 -11.78
N GLU A 113 11.49 6.53 -12.94
CA GLU A 113 11.01 7.85 -13.35
C GLU A 113 9.99 8.41 -12.34
N THR A 114 8.97 7.60 -12.02
CA THR A 114 7.90 7.99 -11.08
C THR A 114 8.44 8.27 -9.69
N LYS A 115 9.48 7.55 -9.24
CA LYS A 115 10.12 7.80 -7.95
C LYS A 115 10.68 9.22 -7.88
N ILE A 116 11.33 9.69 -8.95
CA ILE A 116 11.88 11.04 -9.03
C ILE A 116 10.75 12.08 -8.99
N GLU A 117 9.70 11.89 -9.80
CA GLU A 117 8.54 12.80 -9.83
C GLU A 117 7.84 12.90 -8.48
N VAL A 118 7.58 11.76 -7.82
CA VAL A 118 6.97 11.72 -6.49
C VAL A 118 7.87 12.39 -5.45
N GLN A 119 9.19 12.17 -5.52
CA GLN A 119 10.14 12.80 -4.61
C GLN A 119 10.14 14.33 -4.78
N GLN A 120 10.12 14.82 -6.02
CA GLN A 120 10.01 16.24 -6.32
C GLN A 120 8.68 16.83 -5.84
N GLU A 121 7.56 16.16 -6.07
CA GLU A 121 6.23 16.61 -5.63
C GLU A 121 6.12 16.62 -4.10
N LEU A 122 6.65 15.61 -3.40
CA LEU A 122 6.69 15.60 -1.94
C LEU A 122 7.56 16.74 -1.41
N LYS A 123 8.69 17.05 -2.06
CA LYS A 123 9.54 18.19 -1.71
C LYS A 123 8.84 19.54 -1.97
N ALA A 124 8.18 19.71 -3.11
CA ALA A 124 7.43 20.91 -3.44
C ALA A 124 6.21 21.13 -2.52
N ARG A 125 5.53 20.05 -2.12
CA ARG A 125 4.45 20.11 -1.13
C ARG A 125 4.96 20.42 0.27
N ARG A 126 6.16 19.97 0.63
CA ARG A 126 6.81 20.27 1.92
C ARG A 126 7.08 21.75 2.12
N GLU A 127 7.46 22.47 1.06
CA GLU A 127 7.61 23.93 1.14
C GLU A 127 6.33 24.64 1.56
N LYS A 128 5.17 24.00 1.37
CA LYS A 128 3.85 24.55 1.70
C LYS A 128 3.23 23.93 2.95
N ILE A 129 3.63 22.71 3.33
CA ILE A 129 3.00 21.90 4.39
C ILE A 129 4.10 21.14 5.15
N ARG A 130 4.26 21.38 6.45
CA ARG A 130 5.33 20.78 7.28
C ARG A 130 5.27 19.25 7.33
N ASP A 131 4.14 18.70 7.74
CA ASP A 131 3.95 17.25 7.90
C ASP A 131 2.97 16.70 6.87
N ILE A 132 3.37 15.63 6.17
CA ILE A 132 2.58 15.06 5.07
C ILE A 132 2.39 13.57 5.30
N LYS A 133 1.12 13.14 5.32
CA LYS A 133 0.75 11.73 5.25
C LYS A 133 0.39 11.36 3.82
N TRP A 134 1.02 10.34 3.26
CA TRP A 134 0.86 9.95 1.85
C TRP A 134 0.90 8.43 1.65
N TYR A 135 0.39 8.00 0.50
CA TYR A 135 0.54 6.65 -0.03
C TYR A 135 0.49 6.73 -1.55
N LEU A 136 1.11 5.76 -2.23
CA LEU A 136 1.12 5.65 -3.68
C LEU A 136 0.06 4.65 -4.13
N ASN A 137 -0.49 4.91 -5.31
CA ASN A 137 -1.43 4.02 -5.99
C ASN A 137 -1.11 4.05 -7.48
N VAL A 138 -0.79 2.89 -8.04
CA VAL A 138 -0.53 2.71 -9.46
C VAL A 138 -1.63 1.85 -10.05
N ARG A 139 -2.25 2.34 -11.12
CA ARG A 139 -3.21 1.57 -11.90
C ARG A 139 -2.49 0.92 -13.07
N VAL A 140 -2.76 -0.35 -13.37
CA VAL A 140 -2.03 -1.09 -14.41
C VAL A 140 -3.04 -1.79 -15.32
N GLU A 141 -2.93 -1.62 -16.63
CA GLU A 141 -3.63 -2.45 -17.62
C GLU A 141 -2.83 -3.74 -17.81
N MET A 142 -3.49 -4.87 -17.56
CA MET A 142 -2.92 -6.21 -17.72
C MET A 142 -3.74 -7.00 -18.72
N GLU A 143 -3.07 -7.85 -19.50
CA GLU A 143 -3.70 -8.76 -20.44
C GLU A 143 -3.22 -10.20 -20.26
N ARG A 144 -4.10 -11.17 -20.46
CA ARG A 144 -3.75 -12.60 -20.57
C ARG A 144 -4.40 -13.21 -21.80
N ASN A 145 -3.72 -14.19 -22.39
CA ASN A 145 -4.29 -15.01 -23.46
C ASN A 145 -5.09 -16.15 -22.83
N ILE A 146 -6.32 -16.34 -23.30
CA ILE A 146 -7.15 -17.51 -23.01
C ILE A 146 -6.93 -18.54 -24.12
N ASP A 147 -7.10 -19.83 -23.82
CA ASP A 147 -6.83 -20.97 -24.73
C ASP A 147 -7.51 -20.87 -26.11
N ASP A 148 -8.61 -20.11 -26.22
CA ASP A 148 -9.34 -19.82 -27.48
C ASP A 148 -8.75 -18.64 -28.31
N GLY A 149 -7.56 -18.14 -27.98
CA GLY A 149 -6.94 -16.99 -28.66
C GLY A 149 -7.57 -15.63 -28.30
N ARG A 150 -8.58 -15.61 -27.42
CA ARG A 150 -9.19 -14.38 -26.89
C ARG A 150 -8.29 -13.75 -25.82
N LYS A 151 -8.22 -12.42 -25.80
CA LYS A 151 -7.47 -11.65 -24.80
C LYS A 151 -8.40 -11.14 -23.70
N GLU A 152 -8.12 -11.51 -22.46
CA GLU A 152 -8.77 -10.89 -21.31
C GLU A 152 -7.97 -9.68 -20.86
N LYS A 153 -8.66 -8.59 -20.46
CA LYS A 153 -8.03 -7.37 -19.97
C LYS A 153 -8.58 -7.00 -18.61
N VAL A 154 -7.70 -6.59 -17.71
CA VAL A 154 -8.06 -6.08 -16.38
C VAL A 154 -7.26 -4.83 -16.05
N THR A 155 -7.83 -3.95 -15.23
CA THR A 155 -7.13 -2.73 -14.75
C THR A 155 -7.02 -2.70 -13.22
N PRO A 156 -6.20 -3.57 -12.60
CA PRO A 156 -5.97 -3.55 -11.16
C PRO A 156 -5.27 -2.28 -10.66
N HIS A 157 -5.44 -2.01 -9.36
CA HIS A 157 -4.76 -0.97 -8.62
C HIS A 157 -3.81 -1.60 -7.58
N PHE A 158 -2.58 -1.12 -7.52
CA PHE A 158 -1.57 -1.53 -6.55
C PHE A 158 -1.22 -0.34 -5.68
N ARG A 159 -1.34 -0.51 -4.36
CA ARG A 159 -1.10 0.58 -3.41
C ARG A 159 0.05 0.27 -2.47
N SER A 160 0.76 1.32 -2.08
CA SER A 160 1.70 1.24 -0.96
C SER A 160 0.98 1.27 0.39
N LYS A 161 1.75 1.11 1.47
CA LYS A 161 1.31 1.49 2.81
C LYS A 161 1.18 3.02 2.93
N ALA A 162 0.54 3.47 3.99
CA ALA A 162 0.54 4.89 4.34
C ALA A 162 1.84 5.21 5.08
N TYR A 163 2.49 6.30 4.67
CA TYR A 163 3.70 6.84 5.26
C TYR A 163 3.41 8.23 5.80
N THR A 164 4.14 8.63 6.84
CA THR A 164 4.16 9.98 7.37
C THR A 164 5.57 10.52 7.15
N SER A 165 5.65 11.74 6.66
CA SER A 165 6.90 12.45 6.39
C SER A 165 6.97 13.67 7.27
N LEU A 166 7.93 13.67 8.20
CA LEU A 166 8.21 14.78 9.10
C LEU A 166 9.22 15.76 8.49
N GLU A 167 9.42 16.90 9.16
CA GLU A 167 10.23 18.05 8.72
C GLU A 167 11.67 17.70 8.31
N ASN A 168 12.31 16.70 8.94
CA ASN A 168 13.72 16.34 8.73
C ASN A 168 13.95 14.96 8.05
N ASP A 169 12.90 14.30 7.55
CA ASP A 169 13.05 12.98 6.91
C ASP A 169 13.51 13.09 5.45
N ASP A 170 14.57 12.38 5.07
CA ASP A 170 15.00 12.27 3.66
C ASP A 170 13.99 11.49 2.79
N ASN A 171 13.00 10.82 3.41
CA ASN A 171 11.93 10.02 2.78
C ASN A 171 12.38 8.95 1.79
N GLU A 172 13.64 8.87 1.42
CA GLU A 172 14.13 7.95 0.40
C GLU A 172 13.87 6.51 0.81
N HIS A 173 14.10 6.19 2.09
CA HIS A 173 13.77 4.87 2.63
C HIS A 173 12.28 4.55 2.50
N ASN A 174 11.40 5.50 2.86
CA ASN A 174 9.95 5.34 2.78
C ASN A 174 9.47 5.19 1.33
N LEU A 175 10.04 5.95 0.40
CA LEU A 175 9.78 5.84 -1.04
C LEU A 175 10.23 4.48 -1.57
N ASN A 176 11.46 4.06 -1.27
CA ASN A 176 11.98 2.76 -1.68
C ASN A 176 11.09 1.62 -1.17
N ASP A 177 10.72 1.64 0.11
CA ASP A 177 9.82 0.66 0.71
C ASP A 177 8.42 0.69 0.07
N ALA A 178 7.89 1.88 -0.25
CA ALA A 178 6.60 2.03 -0.94
C ALA A 178 6.61 1.37 -2.33
N PHE A 179 7.63 1.65 -3.15
CA PHE A 179 7.80 1.05 -4.48
C PHE A 179 8.08 -0.44 -4.41
N GLN A 180 8.92 -0.90 -3.49
CA GLN A 180 9.18 -2.33 -3.29
C GLN A 180 7.91 -3.10 -2.94
N LYS A 181 7.06 -2.57 -2.04
CA LYS A 181 5.79 -3.21 -1.68
C LYS A 181 4.80 -3.25 -2.84
N MET A 182 4.72 -2.19 -3.63
CA MET A 182 3.88 -2.18 -4.83
C MET A 182 4.39 -3.19 -5.86
N ASN A 183 5.71 -3.25 -6.09
CA ASN A 183 6.33 -4.22 -6.98
C ASN A 183 6.10 -5.65 -6.53
N ALA A 184 6.30 -5.96 -5.25
CA ALA A 184 6.03 -7.27 -4.70
C ALA A 184 4.55 -7.67 -4.87
N SER A 185 3.61 -6.74 -4.67
CA SER A 185 2.18 -7.00 -4.88
C SER A 185 1.82 -7.24 -6.35
N LEU A 186 2.49 -6.53 -7.26
CA LEU A 186 2.34 -6.69 -8.71
C LEU A 186 2.94 -8.02 -9.19
N GLU A 187 4.14 -8.37 -8.71
CA GLU A 187 4.80 -9.64 -9.01
C GLU A 187 4.02 -10.82 -8.44
N GLU A 188 3.50 -10.68 -7.22
CA GLU A 188 2.59 -11.66 -6.62
C GLU A 188 1.33 -11.87 -7.48
N PHE A 189 0.82 -10.80 -8.11
CA PHE A 189 -0.31 -10.88 -9.03
C PHE A 189 0.07 -11.58 -10.35
N ILE A 190 1.25 -11.30 -10.90
CA ILE A 190 1.76 -11.90 -12.14
C ILE A 190 2.09 -13.39 -11.95
N HIS A 191 2.78 -13.74 -10.87
CA HIS A 191 3.35 -15.08 -10.63
C HIS A 191 2.36 -16.10 -10.06
N LYS A 192 1.22 -15.70 -9.50
CA LYS A 192 0.18 -16.63 -9.00
C LYS A 192 -0.66 -17.27 -10.11
N GLY A 193 -0.01 -17.84 -11.13
CA GLY A 193 -0.60 -18.80 -12.07
C GLY A 193 -1.67 -18.26 -13.03
N SER A 194 -1.73 -16.95 -13.26
CA SER A 194 -2.83 -16.33 -14.00
C SER A 194 -2.46 -15.85 -15.42
N ASN A 195 -1.24 -16.11 -15.89
CA ASN A 195 -0.71 -15.68 -17.21
C ASN A 195 -0.92 -14.19 -17.53
N TRP A 196 -1.08 -13.33 -16.51
CA TRP A 196 -1.23 -11.89 -16.69
C TRP A 196 0.11 -11.25 -17.05
N VAL A 197 0.09 -10.46 -18.11
CA VAL A 197 1.23 -9.68 -18.55
C VAL A 197 0.89 -8.20 -18.44
N VAL A 198 1.80 -7.42 -17.86
CA VAL A 198 1.67 -5.96 -17.82
C VAL A 198 1.72 -5.43 -19.24
N LYS A 199 0.66 -4.72 -19.64
CA LYS A 199 0.56 -4.11 -20.95
C LYS A 199 0.93 -2.64 -20.90
N LYS A 200 0.35 -1.91 -19.94
CA LYS A 200 0.57 -0.48 -19.78
C LYS A 200 0.38 -0.10 -18.32
N ILE A 201 1.25 0.75 -17.81
CA ILE A 201 1.05 1.39 -16.51
C ILE A 201 0.26 2.68 -16.75
N ILE A 202 -0.85 2.85 -16.03
CA ILE A 202 -1.73 4.01 -16.10
C ILE A 202 -1.29 4.98 -15.01
N GLU A 203 -0.68 6.07 -15.45
CA GLU A 203 -0.21 7.15 -14.61
C GLU A 203 -1.37 7.95 -14.04
N PHE A 204 -1.29 8.24 -12.74
CA PHE A 204 -2.18 9.20 -12.10
C PHE A 204 -1.43 10.52 -11.93
N ARG A 205 -1.72 11.48 -12.79
CA ARG A 205 -1.09 12.82 -12.78
C ARG A 205 -1.95 13.88 -12.07
N ASP A 206 -3.14 13.51 -11.59
CA ASP A 206 -4.10 14.43 -10.98
C ASP A 206 -3.87 14.62 -9.47
N PHE A 207 -2.63 14.90 -9.06
CA PHE A 207 -2.29 15.13 -7.65
C PHE A 207 -3.05 16.30 -7.02
N HIS A 208 -3.59 17.21 -7.84
CA HIS A 208 -4.45 18.32 -7.43
C HIS A 208 -5.83 17.86 -6.92
N LYS A 209 -6.26 16.61 -7.20
CA LYS A 209 -7.52 16.02 -6.71
C LYS A 209 -7.41 15.42 -5.29
N SER A 210 -6.27 15.58 -4.61
CA SER A 210 -6.11 15.16 -3.22
C SER A 210 -6.91 16.07 -2.27
N MET A 211 -7.78 15.50 -1.43
CA MET A 211 -8.49 16.27 -0.42
C MET A 211 -7.52 16.75 0.66
N ARG A 212 -7.48 18.07 0.89
CA ARG A 212 -6.78 18.65 2.03
C ARG A 212 -7.70 18.61 3.24
N VAL A 213 -7.20 18.12 4.36
CA VAL A 213 -7.87 18.20 5.65
C VAL A 213 -7.41 19.51 6.30
N GLY A 214 -8.33 20.42 6.62
CA GLY A 214 -7.97 21.76 7.12
C GLY A 214 -7.25 21.74 8.47
N PHE A 215 -7.66 20.83 9.36
CA PHE A 215 -7.03 20.60 10.66
C PHE A 215 -6.77 19.12 10.88
N THR A 216 -5.61 18.78 11.43
CA THR A 216 -5.26 17.43 11.87
C THR A 216 -4.69 17.50 13.28
N ILE A 217 -5.22 16.66 14.18
CA ILE A 217 -4.69 16.52 15.54
C ILE A 217 -3.99 15.16 15.63
N TYR A 218 -2.68 15.19 15.89
CA TYR A 218 -1.91 14.00 16.21
C TYR A 218 -1.85 13.87 17.73
N ALA A 219 -2.24 12.72 18.28
CA ALA A 219 -2.23 12.48 19.72
C ALA A 219 -1.59 11.12 20.02
N ASP A 220 -0.80 11.07 21.09
CA ASP A 220 -0.19 9.87 21.63
C ASP A 220 -0.32 9.83 23.16
N PHE A 221 -0.39 8.63 23.72
CA PHE A 221 -0.66 8.40 25.15
C PHE A 221 0.43 7.54 25.80
N GLU A 222 0.87 7.98 26.98
CA GLU A 222 1.65 7.15 27.90
C GLU A 222 0.68 6.40 28.82
N ALA A 223 0.84 5.08 28.95
CA ALA A 223 -0.02 4.26 29.81
C ALA A 223 0.77 3.22 30.60
N LEU A 224 0.41 3.07 31.87
CA LEU A 224 0.94 2.03 32.76
C LEU A 224 0.15 0.74 32.58
N ALA A 225 0.85 -0.33 32.24
CA ALA A 225 0.26 -1.67 32.11
C ALA A 225 0.28 -2.38 33.47
N ARG A 226 -0.90 -2.68 34.03
CA ARG A 226 -1.05 -3.46 35.26
C ARG A 226 -1.71 -4.79 34.98
N LYS A 227 -1.17 -5.87 35.52
CA LYS A 227 -1.83 -7.18 35.48
C LYS A 227 -3.09 -7.13 36.35
N VAL A 228 -4.16 -7.74 35.87
CA VAL A 228 -5.41 -7.88 36.61
C VAL A 228 -5.56 -9.35 36.98
N ASP A 229 -5.76 -9.61 38.26
CA ASP A 229 -6.05 -10.95 38.73
C ASP A 229 -7.46 -11.35 38.29
N THR A 230 -7.57 -12.57 37.75
CA THR A 230 -8.84 -13.08 37.23
C THR A 230 -9.08 -14.50 37.72
N CYS A 231 -10.36 -14.85 37.85
CA CYS A 231 -10.78 -16.20 38.16
C CYS A 231 -10.59 -17.13 36.95
N LEU A 232 -10.41 -18.43 37.23
CA LEU A 232 -10.32 -19.45 36.19
C LEU A 232 -11.67 -19.60 35.49
N PRO A 233 -11.77 -19.32 34.18
CA PRO A 233 -13.02 -19.49 33.46
C PRO A 233 -13.33 -20.98 33.23
N ASN A 234 -14.62 -21.32 33.20
CA ASN A 234 -15.04 -22.67 32.82
C ASN A 234 -14.61 -22.97 31.37
N PRO A 235 -13.86 -24.06 31.12
CA PRO A 235 -13.28 -24.34 29.81
C PRO A 235 -14.33 -24.61 28.72
N ASN A 236 -15.55 -25.01 29.10
CA ASN A 236 -16.62 -25.44 28.19
C ASN A 236 -17.58 -24.31 27.79
N THR A 237 -17.37 -23.09 28.28
CA THR A 237 -18.25 -21.93 28.02
C THR A 237 -17.49 -20.74 27.46
N SER A 238 -18.21 -19.81 26.83
CA SER A 238 -17.60 -18.53 26.42
C SER A 238 -17.23 -17.70 27.66
N SER A 239 -16.03 -17.13 27.67
CA SER A 239 -15.51 -16.31 28.77
C SER A 239 -14.68 -15.15 28.25
N THR A 240 -14.65 -14.06 29.00
CA THR A 240 -13.77 -12.91 28.77
C THR A 240 -13.09 -12.61 30.08
N THR A 241 -11.75 -12.62 30.09
CA THR A 241 -10.96 -12.27 31.28
C THR A 241 -10.03 -11.11 30.97
N HIS A 242 -10.06 -10.08 31.81
CA HIS A 242 -9.14 -8.96 31.75
C HIS A 242 -7.76 -9.42 32.22
N GLN A 243 -6.75 -9.37 31.36
CA GLN A 243 -5.39 -9.76 31.74
C GLN A 243 -4.53 -8.57 32.14
N THR A 244 -4.68 -7.48 31.40
CA THR A 244 -3.88 -6.27 31.60
C THR A 244 -4.79 -5.07 31.45
N LYS A 245 -4.75 -4.19 32.44
CA LYS A 245 -5.36 -2.87 32.42
C LYS A 245 -4.30 -1.86 32.02
N PHE A 246 -4.66 -0.94 31.12
CA PHE A 246 -3.83 0.22 30.79
C PHE A 246 -4.42 1.45 31.45
N ASP A 247 -3.69 2.02 32.40
CA ASP A 247 -4.03 3.30 33.02
C ASP A 247 -3.21 4.38 32.33
N ALA A 248 -3.86 5.20 31.51
CA ALA A 248 -3.20 6.34 30.88
C ALA A 248 -2.72 7.31 31.97
N CYS A 249 -1.43 7.65 31.94
CA CYS A 249 -0.78 8.52 32.90
C CYS A 249 -0.27 9.82 32.27
N GLY A 250 -0.36 9.94 30.95
CA GLY A 250 -0.03 11.15 30.22
C GLY A 250 -0.42 11.06 28.76
N TYR A 251 -0.41 12.20 28.09
CA TYR A 251 -0.57 12.28 26.65
C TYR A 251 0.21 13.46 26.09
N ALA A 252 0.48 13.42 24.80
CA ALA A 252 0.90 14.56 24.02
C ALA A 252 0.02 14.66 22.78
N TYR A 253 -0.42 15.86 22.41
CA TYR A 253 -1.04 16.09 21.11
C TYR A 253 -0.54 17.36 20.45
N GLN A 254 -0.63 17.40 19.12
CA GLN A 254 -0.29 18.57 18.32
C GLN A 254 -1.37 18.84 17.29
N VAL A 255 -1.84 20.09 17.25
CA VAL A 255 -2.81 20.57 16.28
C VAL A 255 -2.07 21.21 15.11
N ILE A 256 -2.28 20.65 13.92
CA ILE A 256 -1.66 21.11 12.67
C ILE A 256 -2.76 21.58 11.73
N CYS A 257 -2.66 22.83 11.29
CA CYS A 257 -3.55 23.40 10.29
C CYS A 257 -2.82 23.55 8.94
N THR A 258 -3.55 23.50 7.83
CA THR A 258 -3.00 23.85 6.51
C THR A 258 -2.55 25.30 6.41
N ASN A 259 -3.10 26.18 7.25
CA ASN A 259 -2.63 27.55 7.41
C ASN A 259 -1.81 27.64 8.70
N ASN A 260 -0.52 27.95 8.57
CA ASN A 260 0.44 27.96 9.68
C ASN A 260 0.05 28.90 10.82
N ASN A 261 -0.76 29.93 10.56
CA ASN A 261 -1.21 30.86 11.60
C ASN A 261 -2.12 30.21 12.65
N TYR A 262 -2.72 29.05 12.35
CA TYR A 262 -3.62 28.33 13.25
C TYR A 262 -3.02 27.01 13.77
N THR A 263 -1.75 26.74 13.48
CA THR A 263 -1.02 25.60 14.06
C THR A 263 -0.62 25.93 15.50
N LYS A 264 -0.87 25.01 16.44
CA LYS A 264 -0.53 25.19 17.85
C LYS A 264 0.72 24.40 18.24
N PRO A 265 1.49 24.87 19.25
CA PRO A 265 2.56 24.07 19.83
C PRO A 265 2.01 22.77 20.44
N PRO A 266 2.86 21.73 20.57
CA PRO A 266 2.44 20.47 21.19
C PRO A 266 2.03 20.69 22.64
N VAL A 267 0.89 20.10 23.01
CA VAL A 267 0.35 20.10 24.36
C VAL A 267 0.72 18.77 25.00
N VAL A 268 1.35 18.83 26.17
CA VAL A 268 1.73 17.66 26.96
C VAL A 268 1.05 17.72 28.30
N PHE A 269 0.50 16.60 28.74
CA PHE A 269 -0.10 16.45 30.05
C PHE A 269 0.41 15.17 30.72
N ARG A 270 0.66 15.25 32.03
CA ARG A 270 1.00 14.11 32.89
C ARG A 270 0.17 14.17 34.15
N GLY A 271 -0.58 13.10 34.42
CA GLY A 271 -1.50 13.02 35.55
C GLY A 271 -2.37 11.77 35.49
N TYR A 272 -2.92 11.39 36.64
CA TYR A 272 -3.77 10.19 36.77
C TYR A 272 -5.12 10.31 36.06
N ASN A 273 -5.57 11.54 35.75
CA ASN A 273 -6.78 11.88 35.00
C ASN A 273 -6.47 12.21 33.53
N ALA A 274 -5.41 11.64 32.95
CA ALA A 274 -4.96 11.96 31.58
C ALA A 274 -6.06 11.79 30.52
N VAL A 275 -6.94 10.79 30.65
CA VAL A 275 -8.03 10.57 29.69
C VAL A 275 -9.09 11.67 29.76
N GLU A 276 -9.53 12.03 30.96
CA GLU A 276 -10.54 13.07 31.19
C GLU A 276 -10.00 14.43 30.71
N HIS A 277 -8.79 14.78 31.13
CA HIS A 277 -8.14 16.03 30.74
C HIS A 277 -7.86 16.09 29.22
N PHE A 278 -7.60 14.94 28.58
CA PHE A 278 -7.49 14.88 27.12
C PHE A 278 -8.81 15.24 26.44
N PHE A 279 -9.94 14.68 26.89
CA PHE A 279 -11.24 15.01 26.30
C PHE A 279 -11.60 16.48 26.51
N GLU A 280 -11.37 17.03 27.71
CA GLU A 280 -11.53 18.47 27.95
C GLU A 280 -10.68 19.31 27.00
N SER A 281 -9.44 18.89 26.74
CA SER A 281 -8.56 19.54 25.77
C SER A 281 -9.11 19.41 24.34
N MET A 282 -9.59 18.24 23.93
CA MET A 282 -10.18 18.02 22.60
C MET A 282 -11.45 18.85 22.38
N PHE A 283 -12.30 19.02 23.40
CA PHE A 283 -13.47 19.91 23.30
C PHE A 283 -13.06 21.37 23.14
N LYS A 284 -12.02 21.83 23.86
CA LYS A 284 -11.46 23.17 23.66
C LYS A 284 -10.86 23.35 22.26
N GLU A 285 -10.18 22.33 21.74
CA GLU A 285 -9.66 22.36 20.37
C GLU A 285 -10.79 22.35 19.34
N GLU A 286 -11.87 21.61 19.58
CA GLU A 286 -13.07 21.61 18.74
C GLU A 286 -13.70 23.00 18.70
N GLU A 287 -13.95 23.64 19.84
CA GLU A 287 -14.49 25.00 19.91
C GLU A 287 -13.61 26.01 19.16
N TYR A 288 -12.28 25.92 19.33
CA TYR A 288 -11.32 26.75 18.61
C TYR A 288 -11.32 26.51 17.09
N ILE A 289 -11.34 25.25 16.65
CA ILE A 289 -11.38 24.90 15.23
C ILE A 289 -12.72 25.35 14.62
N GLN A 290 -13.82 25.18 15.35
CA GLN A 290 -15.14 25.64 14.94
C GLN A 290 -15.22 27.16 14.84
N SER A 291 -14.58 27.92 15.73
CA SER A 291 -14.54 29.38 15.61
C SER A 291 -13.80 29.83 14.35
N ILE A 292 -12.74 29.11 13.95
CA ILE A 292 -12.01 29.41 12.71
C ILE A 292 -12.83 29.03 11.48
N TYR A 293 -13.55 27.89 11.50
CA TYR A 293 -14.47 27.54 10.43
C TYR A 293 -15.71 28.46 10.37
N GLY A 294 -16.03 29.15 11.47
CA GLY A 294 -17.11 30.13 11.56
C GLY A 294 -16.79 31.49 10.95
N ASP A 295 -15.51 31.82 10.76
CA ASP A 295 -15.07 33.02 10.06
C ASP A 295 -15.23 32.83 8.55
N ILE A 296 -16.34 33.36 8.02
CA ILE A 296 -16.58 33.41 6.58
C ILE A 296 -15.69 34.52 6.01
N GLU A 297 -14.53 34.15 5.46
CA GLU A 297 -13.82 35.06 4.57
C GLU A 297 -14.73 35.36 3.37
N PRO A 298 -15.04 36.63 3.08
CA PRO A 298 -15.86 36.97 1.94
C PRO A 298 -15.16 36.49 0.67
N LEU A 299 -15.90 35.75 -0.16
CA LEU A 299 -15.45 35.32 -1.46
C LEU A 299 -15.09 36.55 -2.31
N ILE A 300 -13.81 36.88 -2.44
CA ILE A 300 -13.36 37.96 -3.30
C ILE A 300 -13.40 37.46 -4.75
N MET A 301 -14.52 37.69 -5.43
CA MET A 301 -14.63 37.54 -6.88
C MET A 301 -13.89 38.71 -7.53
N THR A 302 -12.69 38.47 -8.08
CA THR A 302 -11.99 39.49 -8.86
C THR A 302 -12.65 39.64 -10.23
N ASP A 303 -12.51 40.81 -10.87
CA ASP A 303 -12.99 41.03 -12.25
C ASP A 303 -12.41 40.00 -13.23
N GLU A 304 -11.22 39.47 -12.93
CA GLU A 304 -10.59 38.38 -13.65
C GLU A 304 -11.34 37.05 -13.51
N THR A 305 -11.84 36.71 -12.31
CA THR A 305 -12.61 35.48 -12.09
C THR A 305 -13.98 35.56 -12.75
N GLU A 306 -14.60 36.74 -12.74
CA GLU A 306 -15.85 37.01 -13.45
C GLU A 306 -15.67 36.95 -14.97
N ASN A 307 -14.55 37.48 -15.48
CA ASN A 307 -14.18 37.37 -16.89
C ASN A 307 -13.85 35.93 -17.29
N LEU A 308 -13.21 35.16 -16.42
CA LEU A 308 -12.95 33.73 -16.63
C LEU A 308 -14.26 32.97 -16.67
N PHE A 309 -15.15 33.17 -15.68
CA PHE A 309 -16.50 32.64 -15.67
C PHE A 309 -17.15 32.96 -17.01
N LYS A 310 -17.31 34.24 -17.39
CA LYS A 310 -17.94 34.65 -18.67
C LYS A 310 -17.34 33.97 -19.91
N LYS A 311 -16.00 33.89 -20.02
CA LYS A 311 -15.30 33.28 -21.16
C LYS A 311 -15.44 31.76 -21.23
N THR A 312 -15.72 31.08 -20.13
CA THR A 312 -15.85 29.62 -20.11
C THR A 312 -17.06 29.17 -20.93
N THR A 313 -16.81 28.47 -22.03
CA THR A 313 -17.82 27.86 -22.93
C THR A 313 -18.18 26.44 -22.53
N ASN A 314 -17.36 25.79 -21.70
CA ASN A 314 -17.49 24.39 -21.30
C ASN A 314 -17.54 24.25 -19.78
N CYS A 315 -18.39 23.39 -19.26
CA CYS A 315 -18.47 23.15 -17.81
C CYS A 315 -17.14 22.54 -17.29
N TYR A 316 -16.55 23.09 -16.23
CA TYR A 316 -15.28 22.59 -15.67
C TYR A 316 -15.40 21.20 -15.01
N MET A 317 -16.61 20.74 -14.70
CA MET A 317 -16.86 19.43 -14.07
C MET A 317 -17.10 18.30 -15.08
N CYS A 318 -17.85 18.56 -16.16
CA CYS A 318 -18.23 17.55 -17.15
C CYS A 318 -17.65 17.80 -18.56
N ASN A 319 -17.02 18.95 -18.77
CA ASN A 319 -16.41 19.39 -20.03
C ASN A 319 -17.36 19.57 -21.22
N CYS A 320 -18.68 19.49 -21.00
CA CYS A 320 -19.70 19.74 -22.02
C CYS A 320 -19.86 21.24 -22.32
N MET A 321 -20.16 21.60 -23.57
CA MET A 321 -20.45 22.99 -23.95
C MET A 321 -21.80 23.45 -23.41
N PHE A 322 -21.87 24.69 -22.94
CA PHE A 322 -23.13 25.33 -22.57
C PHE A 322 -23.98 25.59 -23.83
N THR A 323 -25.29 25.42 -23.72
CA THR A 323 -26.27 25.66 -24.80
C THR A 323 -27.47 26.42 -24.22
N ASP A 324 -28.43 26.84 -25.05
CA ASP A 324 -29.64 27.53 -24.59
C ASP A 324 -30.47 26.72 -23.58
N ASN A 325 -30.34 25.38 -23.63
CA ASN A 325 -30.97 24.45 -22.68
C ASN A 325 -30.06 24.10 -21.47
N LEU A 326 -28.79 24.51 -21.48
CA LEU A 326 -27.79 24.23 -20.44
C LEU A 326 -27.16 25.55 -19.96
N ILE A 327 -27.96 26.32 -19.21
CA ILE A 327 -27.59 27.65 -18.71
C ILE A 327 -26.48 27.58 -17.67
N LYS A 328 -25.64 28.61 -17.68
CA LYS A 328 -24.48 28.76 -16.81
C LYS A 328 -24.90 29.35 -15.45
N VAL A 329 -24.68 28.62 -14.37
CA VAL A 329 -25.05 29.03 -12.99
C VAL A 329 -23.83 29.21 -12.10
N ARG A 330 -23.94 30.06 -11.07
CA ARG A 330 -22.92 30.30 -10.03
C ARG A 330 -23.37 29.56 -8.76
N ASP A 331 -22.53 28.68 -8.21
CA ASP A 331 -22.91 27.88 -7.03
C ASP A 331 -22.78 28.68 -5.72
N HIS A 332 -23.69 28.39 -4.78
CA HIS A 332 -23.51 28.61 -3.34
C HIS A 332 -23.48 27.25 -2.63
N SER A 333 -22.67 27.18 -1.55
CA SER A 333 -22.37 25.95 -0.80
C SER A 333 -23.54 25.52 0.10
N HIS A 334 -23.88 24.23 0.06
CA HIS A 334 -24.56 23.53 1.14
C HIS A 334 -23.54 22.61 1.83
N ILE A 335 -23.12 22.92 3.06
CA ILE A 335 -22.44 21.92 3.90
C ILE A 335 -23.51 21.10 4.62
N GLY A 336 -23.73 19.90 4.10
CA GLY A 336 -24.59 18.91 4.73
C GLY A 336 -24.87 17.75 3.78
N VAL A 337 -24.05 16.70 3.89
CA VAL A 337 -24.36 15.35 3.38
C VAL A 337 -24.23 15.16 1.85
N SER A 338 -23.04 14.74 1.44
CA SER A 338 -22.72 13.93 0.25
C SER A 338 -23.03 14.45 -1.16
N GLY A 339 -22.01 14.39 -2.01
CA GLY A 339 -22.14 13.80 -3.34
C GLY A 339 -21.84 14.76 -4.48
N ASP A 340 -20.69 14.58 -5.13
CA ASP A 340 -20.56 15.09 -6.49
C ASP A 340 -21.14 14.10 -7.51
N LYS A 341 -21.94 14.68 -8.39
CA LYS A 341 -23.02 14.08 -9.21
C LYS A 341 -22.51 13.41 -10.50
N ASN A 342 -21.30 12.85 -10.48
CA ASN A 342 -20.77 11.99 -11.56
C ASN A 342 -20.41 10.58 -11.08
N SER A 343 -21.01 10.15 -9.96
CA SER A 343 -21.14 8.73 -9.62
C SER A 343 -22.12 8.04 -10.58
N THR A 344 -21.81 8.03 -11.89
CA THR A 344 -22.34 6.99 -12.76
C THR A 344 -21.66 5.68 -12.34
N ASN A 345 -22.45 4.83 -11.70
CA ASN A 345 -22.16 3.45 -11.31
C ASN A 345 -21.41 3.24 -10.00
N TYR A 346 -22.23 3.15 -8.95
CA TYR A 346 -22.26 2.00 -8.05
C TYR A 346 -21.77 0.70 -8.72
N SER A 347 -20.59 0.22 -8.34
CA SER A 347 -20.42 -1.09 -7.71
C SER A 347 -18.99 -1.21 -7.20
N ASN A 348 -18.82 -1.49 -5.91
CA ASN A 348 -17.55 -2.02 -5.41
C ASN A 348 -17.40 -3.45 -5.94
N TYR A 349 -16.99 -3.62 -7.20
CA TYR A 349 -16.49 -4.92 -7.66
C TYR A 349 -15.14 -5.16 -6.98
N ARG A 350 -15.14 -5.94 -5.89
CA ARG A 350 -13.95 -6.73 -5.55
C ARG A 350 -13.76 -7.69 -6.72
N GLY A 351 -12.67 -7.54 -7.47
CA GLY A 351 -12.42 -8.32 -8.69
C GLY A 351 -12.65 -9.83 -8.52
N ALA A 352 -12.90 -10.50 -9.65
CA ALA A 352 -12.93 -11.96 -9.74
C ALA A 352 -11.56 -12.55 -9.39
N ALA A 353 -11.54 -13.66 -8.65
CA ALA A 353 -10.34 -14.45 -8.43
C ALA A 353 -10.11 -15.33 -9.67
N CYS A 354 -8.88 -15.35 -10.19
CA CYS A 354 -8.47 -16.21 -11.32
C CYS A 354 -8.17 -17.67 -10.89
N VAL A 355 -8.70 -18.10 -9.75
CA VAL A 355 -8.54 -19.48 -9.29
C VAL A 355 -9.93 -20.05 -9.06
N PRO A 356 -10.31 -21.14 -9.74
CA PRO A 356 -11.62 -21.74 -9.52
C PRO A 356 -11.74 -22.13 -8.04
N ILE A 357 -12.89 -21.77 -7.47
CA ILE A 357 -13.24 -22.18 -6.12
C ILE A 357 -13.51 -23.68 -6.22
N LYS A 358 -12.60 -24.48 -5.65
CA LYS A 358 -12.81 -25.93 -5.52
C LYS A 358 -13.97 -26.21 -4.57
N GLU A 359 -14.06 -25.43 -3.49
CA GLU A 359 -15.06 -25.65 -2.47
C GLU A 359 -15.43 -24.37 -1.71
N PHE A 360 -16.73 -24.18 -1.46
CA PHE A 360 -17.27 -23.08 -0.67
C PHE A 360 -18.16 -23.61 0.45
N ILE A 361 -17.98 -23.06 1.64
CA ILE A 361 -18.84 -23.33 2.80
C ILE A 361 -19.20 -22.02 3.47
N GLY A 362 -20.48 -21.68 3.48
CA GLY A 362 -21.03 -20.53 4.19
C GLY A 362 -21.86 -20.98 5.38
N LEU A 363 -21.58 -20.45 6.57
CA LEU A 363 -22.40 -20.68 7.77
C LEU A 363 -23.37 -19.53 8.03
N ARG A 364 -22.92 -18.27 7.85
CA ARG A 364 -23.72 -17.05 8.02
C ARG A 364 -23.08 -15.85 7.32
N PRO A 365 -23.75 -14.68 7.20
CA PRO A 365 -23.13 -13.49 6.62
C PRO A 365 -21.82 -13.11 7.30
N LYS A 366 -20.75 -12.96 6.50
CA LYS A 366 -19.37 -12.72 6.95
C LYS A 366 -18.76 -13.89 7.76
N MET A 367 -19.27 -15.11 7.60
CA MET A 367 -18.71 -16.34 8.16
C MET A 367 -18.72 -17.46 7.12
N TYR A 368 -17.59 -17.64 6.44
CA TYR A 368 -17.48 -18.58 5.33
C TYR A 368 -16.03 -18.98 5.08
N SER A 369 -15.83 -20.08 4.37
CA SER A 369 -14.54 -20.53 3.87
C SER A 369 -14.58 -20.89 2.39
N LEU A 370 -13.48 -20.61 1.71
CA LEU A 370 -13.24 -20.86 0.29
C LEU A 370 -11.94 -21.66 0.16
N VAL A 371 -11.97 -22.74 -0.60
CA VAL A 371 -10.77 -23.47 -1.05
C VAL A 371 -10.57 -23.16 -2.52
N TYR A 372 -9.35 -22.81 -2.88
CA TYR A 372 -8.95 -22.50 -4.24
C TYR A 372 -8.12 -23.64 -4.83
N ASP A 373 -8.32 -23.94 -6.11
CA ASP A 373 -7.56 -24.98 -6.84
C ASP A 373 -6.28 -24.39 -7.48
N VAL A 374 -5.13 -24.52 -6.81
CA VAL A 374 -3.83 -23.98 -7.27
C VAL A 374 -2.80 -25.11 -7.42
N GLY A 375 -3.06 -26.07 -8.32
CA GLY A 375 -2.12 -27.17 -8.59
C GLY A 375 -1.85 -28.04 -7.34
N ASP A 376 -0.58 -28.31 -7.03
CA ASP A 376 -0.17 -29.14 -5.87
C ASP A 376 -0.41 -28.48 -4.50
N ASP A 377 -0.79 -27.19 -4.45
CA ASP A 377 -1.00 -26.44 -3.20
C ASP A 377 -2.48 -26.03 -3.00
N CYS A 378 -3.08 -26.49 -1.89
CA CYS A 378 -4.42 -26.07 -1.48
C CYS A 378 -4.38 -24.76 -0.67
N ARG A 379 -4.94 -23.67 -1.22
CA ARG A 379 -5.09 -22.40 -0.48
C ARG A 379 -6.50 -22.24 0.09
N GLU A 380 -6.57 -21.94 1.39
CA GLU A 380 -7.82 -21.63 2.10
C GLU A 380 -7.96 -20.13 2.40
N LYS A 381 -9.10 -19.55 2.03
CA LYS A 381 -9.59 -18.29 2.62
C LYS A 381 -10.65 -18.60 3.67
N ARG A 382 -10.52 -17.95 4.83
CA ARG A 382 -11.37 -18.20 5.99
C ARG A 382 -11.81 -16.86 6.57
N THR A 383 -13.11 -16.70 6.73
CA THR A 383 -13.70 -15.50 7.32
C THR A 383 -14.58 -15.95 8.48
N ALA A 384 -14.28 -15.52 9.70
CA ALA A 384 -15.09 -15.82 10.88
C ALA A 384 -15.43 -14.50 11.61
N LYS A 385 -16.67 -14.03 11.44
CA LYS A 385 -17.14 -12.79 12.07
C LYS A 385 -17.00 -12.84 13.59
N GLY A 386 -16.27 -11.86 14.15
CA GLY A 386 -16.11 -11.70 15.59
C GLY A 386 -15.03 -12.58 16.21
N ILE A 387 -14.17 -13.20 15.39
CA ILE A 387 -12.93 -13.89 15.79
C ILE A 387 -11.74 -13.11 15.20
N ALA A 388 -10.69 -12.92 16.00
CA ALA A 388 -9.49 -12.21 15.60
C ALA A 388 -8.78 -12.92 14.44
N LYS A 389 -8.22 -12.15 13.50
CA LYS A 389 -7.56 -12.71 12.29
C LYS A 389 -6.48 -13.75 12.63
N CYS A 390 -5.65 -13.46 13.63
CA CYS A 390 -4.60 -14.38 14.09
C CYS A 390 -5.17 -15.70 14.66
N ALA A 391 -6.32 -15.65 15.35
CA ALA A 391 -6.99 -16.85 15.85
C ALA A 391 -7.62 -17.66 14.71
N VAL A 392 -8.17 -17.00 13.69
CA VAL A 392 -8.65 -17.67 12.46
C VAL A 392 -7.50 -18.41 11.77
N GLU A 393 -6.33 -17.80 11.65
CA GLU A 393 -5.15 -18.39 11.00
C GLU A 393 -4.57 -19.57 11.78
N LYS A 394 -4.62 -19.54 13.12
CA LYS A 394 -4.03 -20.59 13.97
C LYS A 394 -4.98 -21.75 14.27
N GLN A 395 -6.25 -21.47 14.55
CA GLN A 395 -7.18 -22.42 15.16
C GLN A 395 -8.35 -22.84 14.25
N ILE A 396 -8.54 -22.18 13.10
CA ILE A 396 -9.66 -22.45 12.21
C ILE A 396 -9.15 -22.95 10.85
N ARG A 397 -9.74 -24.04 10.35
CA ARG A 397 -9.46 -24.67 9.06
C ARG A 397 -10.75 -24.84 8.26
N HIS A 398 -10.65 -25.03 6.94
CA HIS A 398 -11.84 -25.27 6.10
C HIS A 398 -12.66 -26.48 6.59
N LEU A 399 -11.97 -27.52 7.06
CA LEU A 399 -12.60 -28.70 7.67
C LEU A 399 -13.53 -28.35 8.85
N HIS A 400 -13.18 -27.37 9.68
CA HIS A 400 -14.04 -26.97 10.80
C HIS A 400 -15.36 -26.35 10.32
N TYR A 401 -15.38 -25.70 9.16
CA TYR A 401 -16.63 -25.23 8.55
C TYR A 401 -17.48 -26.40 8.05
N LYS A 402 -16.88 -27.45 7.44
CA LYS A 402 -17.59 -28.70 7.06
C LYS A 402 -18.22 -29.38 8.26
N GLN A 403 -17.43 -29.55 9.33
CA GLN A 403 -17.89 -30.19 10.55
C GLN A 403 -19.01 -29.40 11.22
N CYS A 404 -18.92 -28.07 11.20
CA CYS A 404 -19.99 -27.21 11.72
C CYS A 404 -21.27 -27.32 10.88
N LEU A 405 -21.16 -27.32 9.55
CA LEU A 405 -22.32 -27.38 8.65
C LEU A 405 -23.00 -28.76 8.64
N PHE A 406 -22.23 -29.84 8.47
CA PHE A 406 -22.77 -31.18 8.24
C PHE A 406 -22.90 -32.03 9.50
N HIS A 407 -22.19 -31.69 10.58
CA HIS A 407 -22.14 -32.51 11.79
C HIS A 407 -22.51 -31.71 13.05
N ASN A 408 -23.02 -30.48 12.90
CA ASN A 408 -23.37 -29.59 14.02
C ASN A 408 -22.24 -29.39 15.05
N ARG A 409 -20.97 -29.51 14.64
CA ARG A 409 -19.82 -29.34 15.53
C ARG A 409 -19.43 -27.87 15.63
N MET A 410 -19.79 -27.23 16.73
CA MET A 410 -19.38 -25.86 17.04
C MET A 410 -17.91 -25.80 17.48
N THR A 411 -17.23 -24.70 17.17
CA THR A 411 -15.84 -24.48 17.66
C THR A 411 -15.83 -23.44 18.76
N LEU A 412 -14.99 -23.66 19.78
CA LEU A 412 -14.58 -22.62 20.74
C LEU A 412 -13.18 -22.15 20.36
N ASN A 413 -12.99 -20.83 20.35
CA ASN A 413 -11.72 -20.22 19.93
C ASN A 413 -11.24 -19.21 20.96
N ASP A 414 -9.93 -19.24 21.19
CA ASP A 414 -9.22 -18.36 22.11
C ASP A 414 -8.52 -17.25 21.35
N MET A 415 -8.63 -16.01 21.83
CA MET A 415 -7.95 -14.87 21.23
C MET A 415 -7.69 -13.78 22.27
N ASN A 416 -6.62 -13.03 22.04
CA ASN A 416 -6.33 -11.82 22.81
C ASN A 416 -6.85 -10.61 22.02
N LEU A 417 -7.60 -9.73 22.68
CA LEU A 417 -8.16 -8.53 22.10
C LEU A 417 -7.86 -7.33 22.98
N ILE A 418 -7.54 -6.20 22.35
CA ILE A 418 -7.59 -4.90 23.04
C ILE A 418 -9.03 -4.41 22.98
N ARG A 419 -9.61 -4.09 24.15
CA ARG A 419 -10.98 -3.60 24.28
C ARG A 419 -11.02 -2.45 25.28
N SER A 420 -11.88 -1.48 25.02
CA SER A 420 -12.26 -0.48 26.01
C SER A 420 -13.47 -0.97 26.82
N ASP A 421 -13.45 -0.70 28.12
CA ASP A 421 -14.61 -0.74 29.00
C ASP A 421 -14.60 0.54 29.84
N ASN A 422 -15.68 1.31 29.79
CA ASN A 422 -15.76 2.66 30.39
C ASN A 422 -14.52 3.54 30.10
N HIS A 423 -14.11 3.60 28.83
CA HIS A 423 -12.92 4.33 28.34
C HIS A 423 -11.56 3.86 28.87
N ILE A 424 -11.51 2.78 29.65
CA ILE A 424 -10.27 2.15 30.10
C ILE A 424 -9.91 1.01 29.14
N LEU A 425 -8.67 0.99 28.68
CA LEU A 425 -8.18 -0.06 27.78
C LEU A 425 -7.72 -1.30 28.55
N PHE A 426 -8.10 -2.46 28.03
CA PHE A 426 -7.71 -3.75 28.56
C PHE A 426 -7.20 -4.68 27.46
N ILE A 427 -6.20 -5.49 27.78
CA ILE A 427 -5.94 -6.74 27.07
C ILE A 427 -6.85 -7.81 27.66
N ASN A 428 -7.79 -8.28 26.85
CA ASN A 428 -8.72 -9.33 27.23
C ASN A 428 -8.31 -10.64 26.57
N LYS A 429 -8.27 -11.72 27.36
CA LYS A 429 -8.27 -13.08 26.83
C LYS A 429 -9.73 -13.52 26.69
N VAL A 430 -10.14 -13.73 25.45
CA VAL A 430 -11.52 -14.07 25.10
C VAL A 430 -11.55 -15.48 24.56
N ARG A 431 -12.30 -16.35 25.24
CA ARG A 431 -12.76 -17.63 24.73
C ARG A 431 -14.19 -17.46 24.28
N LYS A 432 -14.50 -17.75 23.02
CA LYS A 432 -15.89 -17.68 22.55
C LYS A 432 -16.17 -18.67 21.44
N THR A 433 -17.45 -18.91 21.21
CA THR A 433 -17.92 -19.63 20.03
C THR A 433 -17.38 -18.96 18.76
N GLY A 434 -16.60 -19.73 18.00
CA GLY A 434 -16.02 -19.36 16.72
C GLY A 434 -16.96 -19.63 15.57
N LEU A 435 -17.04 -20.90 15.16
CA LEU A 435 -17.95 -21.37 14.12
C LEU A 435 -19.21 -21.94 14.73
N CYS A 436 -20.35 -21.49 14.19
CA CYS A 436 -21.68 -21.92 14.55
C CYS A 436 -22.57 -21.77 13.32
N ASN A 437 -23.41 -22.76 13.06
CA ASN A 437 -24.42 -22.78 12.01
C ASN A 437 -25.77 -22.20 12.45
N PHE A 438 -25.95 -21.94 13.75
CA PHE A 438 -27.15 -21.27 14.27
C PHE A 438 -27.07 -19.75 14.08
N ASP A 439 -28.19 -19.13 13.71
CA ASP A 439 -28.36 -17.67 13.76
C ASP A 439 -28.73 -17.25 15.18
N ASP A 440 -27.72 -16.89 15.96
CA ASP A 440 -27.85 -16.45 17.34
C ASP A 440 -28.28 -14.97 17.50
N LYS A 441 -28.61 -14.28 16.39
CA LYS A 441 -28.90 -12.84 16.39
C LYS A 441 -30.30 -12.49 15.94
N ARG A 442 -30.97 -13.42 15.26
CA ARG A 442 -32.31 -13.19 14.71
C ARG A 442 -33.27 -14.30 15.08
N PHE A 443 -34.44 -13.90 15.54
CA PHE A 443 -35.63 -14.72 15.68
C PHE A 443 -36.43 -14.65 14.37
N TRP A 444 -36.58 -15.79 13.69
CA TRP A 444 -37.38 -15.86 12.47
C TRP A 444 -38.84 -16.10 12.83
N LYS A 445 -39.72 -15.16 12.46
CA LYS A 445 -41.17 -15.31 12.64
C LYS A 445 -41.77 -16.14 11.49
N ASN A 446 -41.24 -15.99 10.29
CA ASN A 446 -41.58 -16.74 9.08
C ASN A 446 -40.41 -16.63 8.08
N LEU A 447 -40.54 -17.20 6.88
CA LEU A 447 -39.47 -17.27 5.87
C LEU A 447 -38.95 -15.91 5.37
N VAL A 448 -39.66 -14.80 5.63
CA VAL A 448 -39.32 -13.46 5.11
C VAL A 448 -39.16 -12.41 6.21
N GLN A 449 -39.58 -12.69 7.44
CA GLN A 449 -39.54 -11.76 8.56
C GLN A 449 -38.72 -12.31 9.72
N SER A 450 -37.71 -11.54 10.11
CA SER A 450 -36.84 -11.83 11.25
C SER A 450 -36.75 -10.62 12.18
N TYR A 451 -36.71 -10.84 13.48
CA TYR A 451 -36.52 -9.82 14.51
C TYR A 451 -35.18 -10.03 15.22
N ALA A 452 -34.55 -8.97 15.70
CA ALA A 452 -33.39 -9.13 16.60
C ALA A 452 -33.86 -9.67 17.95
N TYR A 453 -33.10 -10.60 18.56
CA TYR A 453 -33.41 -11.06 19.93
C TYR A 453 -33.52 -9.86 20.90
N GLY A 454 -34.61 -9.80 21.68
CA GLY A 454 -34.98 -8.66 22.53
C GLY A 454 -36.03 -7.71 21.93
N HIS A 455 -36.45 -7.92 20.69
CA HIS A 455 -37.51 -7.13 20.05
C HIS A 455 -38.89 -7.45 20.67
N TYR A 456 -39.69 -6.41 20.96
CA TYR A 456 -41.00 -6.53 21.65
C TYR A 456 -42.04 -7.45 20.97
N LYS A 457 -41.91 -7.66 19.65
CA LYS A 457 -42.76 -8.61 18.87
C LYS A 457 -42.37 -10.08 19.02
N ILE A 458 -41.28 -10.38 19.71
CA ILE A 458 -40.87 -11.76 19.98
C ILE A 458 -41.72 -12.22 21.19
N PRO A 459 -42.49 -13.32 21.08
CA PRO A 459 -43.18 -13.90 22.24
C PRO A 459 -42.17 -14.11 23.36
N PHE A 460 -42.55 -13.92 24.62
CA PHE A 460 -41.63 -14.11 25.74
C PHE A 460 -41.26 -15.60 25.86
N VAL A 461 -40.29 -16.04 25.05
CA VAL A 461 -39.76 -17.40 25.12
C VAL A 461 -38.80 -17.39 26.29
N GLN A 462 -39.22 -18.05 27.37
CA GLN A 462 -38.35 -18.42 28.48
C GLN A 462 -37.06 -18.96 27.87
N LYS A 463 -35.89 -18.48 28.33
CA LYS A 463 -34.57 -18.93 27.87
C LYS A 463 -34.44 -20.44 28.05
N CYS A 464 -34.97 -21.23 27.12
CA CYS A 464 -34.69 -22.63 26.98
C CYS A 464 -33.46 -22.71 26.10
N CYS A 465 -32.32 -22.97 26.74
CA CYS A 465 -31.22 -23.66 26.11
C CYS A 465 -31.80 -24.83 25.29
N ASN A 466 -31.37 -24.94 24.03
CA ASN A 466 -31.70 -26.02 23.10
C ASN A 466 -33.14 -26.04 22.58
N VAL A 467 -33.43 -25.22 21.56
CA VAL A 467 -34.48 -25.60 20.59
C VAL A 467 -33.95 -25.38 19.18
N TYR A 468 -33.82 -26.51 18.49
CA TYR A 468 -33.50 -26.70 17.09
C TYR A 468 -34.65 -26.18 16.21
N CYS A 469 -34.30 -25.44 15.15
CA CYS A 469 -34.94 -25.47 13.84
C CYS A 469 -33.98 -24.88 12.81
#